data_AF-A0A352RK41-F1
#
_entry.id   AF-A0A352RK41-F1
#
_cell.length_a   1.000
_cell.length_b   1.000
_cell.length_c   1.000
_cell.angle_alpha   90.00
_cell.angle_beta   90.00
_cell.angle_gamma   90.00
#
_symmetry.space_group_name_H-M   'P 1'
#
loop_
_entity.id
_entity.type
_entity.pdbx_description
1 polymer ?
#
loop_
_entity_poly.entity_id
_entity_poly.type
_entity_poly.pdbx_seq_one_letter_code
_entity_poly.pdbx_strand_id
1 'polypeptide(L)'
;MDKDTALQEDNDSTENQEENSEVTTEEKSTNVSFSFFLYRLIAYADARRSVASFVIILFLVTFSDILFENFLFVPYVELVESLSGVHPGGFAELDVGFAPEVWQALLGMVLGTLILVISIASQSIPKLIDFYMRDIPSLLYIWFLIISGVHALIIKIYGEIGLVREPSRIFNTHFLLTICTIIAFPYVFYI
;
A
#
# COMPACT_ATOMS: atom_id res chain seq x y z
N MET A 1 30.87 73.51 -14.07
CA MET A 1 31.36 73.31 -15.45
C MET A 1 32.43 72.25 -15.35
N ASP A 2 32.28 71.02 -15.81
CA ASP A 2 31.27 70.26 -16.57
C ASP A 2 31.52 68.78 -16.20
N LYS A 3 30.52 67.97 -15.82
CA LYS A 3 29.53 67.23 -16.65
C LYS A 3 30.12 66.03 -17.41
N ASP A 4 29.49 64.88 -17.15
CA ASP A 4 29.42 63.64 -17.92
C ASP A 4 30.51 62.58 -17.75
N THR A 5 30.24 61.60 -16.88
CA THR A 5 30.03 60.21 -17.34
C THR A 5 29.06 59.54 -16.36
N ALA A 6 27.78 59.57 -16.75
CA ALA A 6 26.75 58.69 -16.22
C ALA A 6 26.68 57.41 -17.07
N LEU A 7 25.98 56.40 -16.53
CA LEU A 7 25.38 55.23 -17.18
C LEU A 7 26.10 53.90 -16.94
N GLN A 8 25.77 53.26 -15.81
CA GLN A 8 25.19 51.92 -15.76
C GLN A 8 25.00 51.51 -14.29
N GLU A 9 23.75 51.44 -13.83
CA GLU A 9 23.25 50.57 -12.76
C GLU A 9 21.94 51.18 -12.26
N ASP A 10 20.84 50.90 -12.96
CA ASP A 10 19.47 51.07 -12.43
C ASP A 10 18.54 50.29 -13.37
N ASN A 11 18.50 48.96 -13.22
CA ASN A 11 17.32 48.18 -13.62
C ASN A 11 17.25 46.71 -13.16
N ASP A 12 18.19 46.19 -12.37
CA ASP A 12 18.22 44.73 -12.07
C ASP A 12 17.60 44.33 -10.70
N SER A 13 17.15 45.29 -9.90
CA SER A 13 16.74 45.03 -8.51
C SER A 13 15.21 44.96 -8.30
N THR A 14 14.40 45.39 -9.26
CA THR A 14 12.93 45.39 -9.12
C THR A 14 12.29 44.09 -9.62
N GLU A 15 12.77 43.50 -10.73
CA GLU A 15 12.27 42.21 -11.23
C GLU A 15 12.56 41.05 -10.25
N ASN A 16 13.76 41.01 -9.66
CA ASN A 16 14.17 39.96 -8.73
C ASN A 16 13.43 39.95 -7.38
N GLN A 17 12.79 41.07 -6.98
CA GLN A 17 11.99 41.13 -5.74
C GLN A 17 10.53 40.75 -5.96
N GLU A 18 9.93 41.13 -7.09
CA GLU A 18 8.56 40.71 -7.45
C GLU A 18 8.53 39.20 -7.69
N GLU A 19 9.47 38.66 -8.47
CA GLU A 19 9.53 37.24 -8.81
C GLU A 19 9.74 36.35 -7.56
N ASN A 20 10.60 36.76 -6.63
CA ASN A 20 10.85 35.99 -5.41
C ASN A 20 9.66 36.04 -4.42
N SER A 21 8.94 37.16 -4.36
CA SER A 21 7.74 37.31 -3.52
C SER A 21 6.51 36.61 -4.11
N GLU A 22 6.40 36.53 -5.43
CA GLU A 22 5.36 35.78 -6.14
C GLU A 22 5.58 34.26 -5.98
N VAL A 23 6.83 33.79 -6.11
CA VAL A 23 7.22 32.39 -5.89
C VAL A 23 6.93 31.94 -4.44
N THR A 24 7.24 32.75 -3.42
CA THR A 24 6.92 32.38 -2.03
C THR A 24 5.41 32.40 -1.72
N THR A 25 4.64 33.23 -2.44
CA THR A 25 3.19 33.34 -2.26
C THR A 25 2.44 32.22 -2.98
N GLU A 26 2.93 31.78 -4.14
CA GLU A 26 2.45 30.58 -4.84
C GLU A 26 2.75 29.29 -4.07
N GLU A 27 3.96 29.09 -3.54
CA GLU A 27 4.28 27.91 -2.71
C GLU A 27 3.46 27.84 -1.42
N LYS A 28 3.18 29.00 -0.80
CA LYS A 28 2.37 29.06 0.43
C LYS A 28 0.89 28.85 0.15
N SER A 29 0.37 29.39 -0.95
CA SER A 29 -1.03 29.19 -1.34
C SER A 29 -1.33 27.77 -1.80
N THR A 30 -0.40 27.13 -2.53
CA THR A 30 -0.48 25.72 -2.92
C THR A 30 -0.39 24.78 -1.72
N ASN A 31 0.49 25.02 -0.75
CA ASN A 31 0.55 24.25 0.50
C ASN A 31 -0.74 24.34 1.32
N VAL A 32 -1.35 25.53 1.41
CA VAL A 32 -2.63 25.72 2.13
C VAL A 32 -3.79 25.06 1.37
N SER A 33 -3.81 25.15 0.05
CA SER A 33 -4.80 24.50 -0.83
C SER A 33 -4.69 22.97 -0.76
N PHE A 34 -3.47 22.44 -0.79
CA PHE A 34 -3.19 21.00 -0.65
C PHE A 34 -3.56 20.49 0.75
N SER A 35 -3.23 21.23 1.81
CA SER A 35 -3.62 20.88 3.18
C SER A 35 -5.14 20.84 3.35
N PHE A 36 -5.86 21.78 2.73
CA PHE A 36 -7.32 21.79 2.73
C PHE A 36 -7.92 20.61 1.93
N PHE A 37 -7.34 20.29 0.78
CA PHE A 37 -7.73 19.12 -0.01
C PHE A 37 -7.49 17.81 0.75
N LEU A 38 -6.33 17.67 1.40
CA LEU A 38 -6.02 16.53 2.26
C LEU A 38 -7.00 16.41 3.43
N TYR A 39 -7.31 17.51 4.11
CA TYR A 39 -8.30 17.51 5.19
C TYR A 39 -9.67 17.02 4.70
N ARG A 40 -10.12 17.52 3.54
CA ARG A 40 -11.40 17.11 2.94
C ARG A 40 -11.39 15.65 2.49
N LEU A 41 -10.26 15.17 1.97
CA LEU A 41 -10.07 13.77 1.60
C LEU A 41 -10.10 12.86 2.82
N ILE A 42 -9.43 13.25 3.92
CA ILE A 42 -9.44 12.53 5.20
C ILE A 42 -10.85 12.51 5.80
N ALA A 43 -11.57 13.64 5.78
CA ALA A 43 -12.95 13.70 6.27
C ALA A 43 -13.90 12.82 5.44
N TYR A 44 -13.71 12.77 4.12
CA TYR A 44 -14.48 11.88 3.24
C TYR A 44 -14.12 10.40 3.47
N ALA A 45 -12.83 10.11 3.66
CA ALA A 45 -12.35 8.78 4.01
C ALA A 45 -12.93 8.32 5.36
N ASP A 46 -13.03 9.21 6.34
CA ASP A 46 -13.63 8.91 7.65
C ASP A 46 -15.15 8.68 7.58
N ALA A 47 -15.84 9.30 6.62
CA ALA A 47 -17.27 9.03 6.36
C ALA A 47 -17.51 7.70 5.64
N ARG A 48 -16.55 7.23 4.84
CA ARG A 48 -16.62 6.00 4.04
C ARG A 48 -15.46 5.06 4.38
N ARG A 49 -15.21 4.85 5.68
CA ARG A 49 -14.01 4.16 6.23
C ARG A 49 -13.62 2.90 5.48
N SER A 50 -14.55 1.96 5.33
CA SER A 50 -14.27 0.69 4.66
C SER A 50 -13.88 0.86 3.19
N VAL A 51 -14.56 1.76 2.45
CA VAL A 51 -14.22 2.03 1.05
C VAL A 51 -12.85 2.71 0.94
N ALA A 52 -12.55 3.63 1.85
CA ALA A 52 -11.24 4.26 1.90
C ALA A 52 -10.13 3.25 2.19
N SER A 53 -10.32 2.37 3.19
CA SER A 53 -9.39 1.27 3.48
C SER A 53 -9.19 0.35 2.28
N PHE A 54 -10.27 -0.01 1.57
CA PHE A 54 -10.17 -0.80 0.34
C PHE A 54 -9.28 -0.12 -0.71
N VAL A 55 -9.53 1.16 -1.02
CA VAL A 55 -8.76 1.90 -2.02
C VAL A 55 -7.30 2.03 -1.62
N ILE A 56 -7.03 2.36 -0.35
CA ILE A 56 -5.66 2.48 0.19
C ILE A 56 -4.91 1.17 0.02
N ILE A 57 -5.51 0.05 0.44
CA ILE A 57 -4.89 -1.26 0.37
C ILE A 57 -4.69 -1.71 -1.08
N LEU A 58 -5.67 -1.45 -1.96
CA LEU A 58 -5.55 -1.77 -3.38
C LEU A 58 -4.32 -1.09 -3.97
N PHE A 59 -4.15 0.22 -3.75
CA PHE A 59 -2.95 0.93 -4.19
C PHE A 59 -1.68 0.39 -3.53
N LEU A 60 -1.70 0.09 -2.24
CA LEU A 60 -0.54 -0.44 -1.52
C LEU A 60 -0.06 -1.77 -2.11
N VAL A 61 -0.97 -2.73 -2.34
CA VAL A 61 -0.62 -4.04 -2.91
C VAL A 61 -0.12 -3.89 -4.34
N THR A 62 -0.82 -3.13 -5.19
CA THR A 62 -0.42 -2.92 -6.59
C THR A 62 0.93 -2.21 -6.68
N PHE A 63 1.13 -1.15 -5.91
CA PHE A 63 2.41 -0.43 -5.88
C PHE A 63 3.54 -1.33 -5.37
N SER A 64 3.27 -2.17 -4.36
CA SER A 64 4.27 -3.09 -3.82
C SER A 64 4.64 -4.20 -4.82
N ASP A 65 3.69 -4.73 -5.60
CA ASP A 65 3.96 -5.69 -6.67
C ASP A 65 4.87 -5.08 -7.74
N ILE A 66 4.56 -3.85 -8.19
CA ILE A 66 5.36 -3.11 -9.16
C ILE A 66 6.75 -2.78 -8.60
N LEU A 67 6.84 -2.36 -7.34
CA LEU A 67 8.11 -2.09 -6.68
C LEU A 67 8.95 -3.36 -6.58
N PHE A 68 8.33 -4.49 -6.23
CA PHE A 68 9.01 -5.77 -6.13
C PHE A 68 9.56 -6.23 -7.47
N GLU A 69 8.73 -6.19 -8.52
CA GLU A 69 9.11 -6.54 -9.89
C GLU A 69 10.31 -5.72 -10.38
N ASN A 70 10.29 -4.40 -10.19
CA ASN A 70 11.31 -3.53 -10.75
C ASN A 70 12.60 -3.45 -9.93
N PHE A 71 12.54 -3.59 -8.60
CA PHE A 71 13.69 -3.29 -7.73
C PHE A 71 14.11 -4.43 -6.81
N LEU A 72 13.20 -5.29 -6.37
CA LEU A 72 13.49 -6.28 -5.31
C LEU A 72 13.65 -7.70 -5.83
N PHE A 73 13.12 -8.01 -7.02
CA PHE A 73 13.16 -9.37 -7.56
C PHE A 73 14.58 -9.86 -7.84
N VAL A 74 15.41 -9.07 -8.52
CA VAL A 74 16.81 -9.46 -8.81
C VAL A 74 17.62 -9.63 -7.53
N PRO A 75 17.64 -8.67 -6.58
CA PRO A 75 18.32 -8.86 -5.29
C PRO A 75 17.79 -10.06 -4.51
N TYR A 76 16.49 -10.36 -4.60
CA TYR A 76 15.91 -11.52 -3.95
C TYR A 76 16.44 -12.83 -4.55
N VAL A 77 16.53 -12.94 -5.88
CA VAL A 77 17.09 -14.13 -6.56
C VAL A 77 18.55 -14.34 -6.13
N GLU A 78 19.35 -13.28 -6.12
CA GLU A 78 20.76 -13.32 -5.70
C GLU A 78 20.91 -13.74 -4.23
N LEU A 79 20.01 -13.27 -3.35
CA LEU A 79 19.97 -13.68 -1.95
C LEU A 79 19.68 -15.18 -1.82
N VAL A 80 18.69 -15.70 -2.56
CA VAL A 80 18.36 -17.13 -2.54
C VAL A 80 19.54 -17.96 -3.05
N GLU A 81 20.20 -17.52 -4.13
CA GLU A 81 21.40 -18.18 -4.66
C GLU A 81 22.54 -18.19 -3.63
N SER A 82 22.81 -17.06 -2.98
CA SER A 82 23.85 -16.95 -1.95
C SER A 82 23.57 -17.85 -0.74
N LEU A 83 22.32 -18.02 -0.35
CA LEU A 83 21.95 -18.82 0.83
C LEU A 83 21.91 -20.32 0.51
N SER A 84 21.47 -20.69 -0.69
CA SER A 84 21.34 -22.09 -1.11
C SER A 84 22.62 -22.66 -1.74
N GLY A 85 23.51 -21.80 -2.23
CA GLY A 85 24.71 -22.20 -2.97
C GLY A 85 24.42 -22.69 -4.39
N VAL A 86 23.19 -22.52 -4.89
CA VAL A 86 22.73 -22.98 -6.21
C VAL A 86 21.91 -21.89 -6.87
N HIS A 87 22.18 -21.62 -8.15
CA HIS A 87 21.36 -20.70 -8.93
C HIS A 87 19.94 -21.30 -9.09
N PRO A 88 18.88 -20.61 -8.66
CA PRO A 88 17.51 -21.08 -8.89
C PRO A 88 17.29 -21.22 -10.40
N GLY A 89 16.82 -22.38 -10.87
CA GLY A 89 16.57 -22.66 -12.30
C GLY A 89 15.42 -21.86 -12.93
N GLY A 90 15.13 -20.66 -12.41
CA GLY A 90 13.93 -19.88 -12.68
C GLY A 90 12.82 -20.18 -11.68
N PHE A 91 12.02 -19.17 -11.36
CA PHE A 91 10.83 -19.33 -10.52
C PHE A 91 9.57 -19.66 -11.35
N ALA A 92 9.72 -19.83 -12.67
CA ALA A 92 8.66 -20.23 -13.59
C ALA A 92 8.04 -21.60 -13.23
N GLU A 93 8.86 -22.55 -12.77
CA GLU A 93 8.44 -23.92 -12.49
C GLU A 93 7.85 -24.12 -11.08
N LEU A 94 7.94 -23.12 -10.20
CA LEU A 94 7.36 -23.20 -8.85
C LEU A 94 5.85 -23.39 -8.94
N ASP A 95 5.32 -24.55 -8.59
CA ASP A 95 3.88 -24.73 -8.51
C ASP A 95 3.28 -23.74 -7.50
N VAL A 96 2.51 -22.76 -7.98
CA VAL A 96 1.76 -21.80 -7.14
C VAL A 96 0.27 -21.87 -7.44
N GLY A 97 -0.18 -22.94 -8.11
CA GLY A 97 -1.59 -23.16 -8.42
C GLY A 97 -2.47 -23.31 -7.18
N PHE A 98 -1.85 -23.61 -6.03
CA PHE A 98 -2.47 -23.73 -4.70
C PHE A 98 -2.60 -22.41 -3.94
N ALA A 99 -1.92 -21.34 -4.38
CA ALA A 99 -1.83 -20.12 -3.59
C ALA A 99 -3.20 -19.50 -3.29
N PRO A 100 -4.14 -19.41 -4.25
CA PRO A 100 -5.49 -18.92 -3.97
C PRO A 100 -6.25 -19.75 -2.93
N GLU A 101 -6.08 -21.07 -2.93
CA GLU A 101 -6.72 -21.98 -1.99
C GLU A 101 -6.19 -21.75 -0.56
N VAL A 102 -4.88 -21.52 -0.42
CA VAL A 102 -4.27 -21.18 0.88
C VAL A 102 -4.73 -19.81 1.38
N TRP A 103 -4.84 -18.81 0.49
CA TRP A 103 -5.42 -17.52 0.84
C TRP A 103 -6.86 -17.64 1.30
N GLN A 104 -7.68 -18.45 0.61
CA GLN A 104 -9.06 -18.68 1.00
C GLN A 104 -9.15 -19.40 2.35
N ALA A 105 -8.25 -20.34 2.62
CA ALA A 105 -8.16 -21.00 3.93
C ALA A 105 -7.75 -20.02 5.05
N LEU A 106 -6.76 -19.15 4.82
CA LEU A 106 -6.32 -18.13 5.77
C LEU A 106 -7.45 -17.13 6.07
N LEU A 107 -8.11 -16.63 5.03
CA LEU A 107 -9.26 -15.72 5.16
C LEU A 107 -10.42 -16.39 5.91
N GLY A 108 -10.73 -17.65 5.58
CA GLY A 108 -11.75 -18.43 6.28
C GLY A 108 -11.42 -18.66 7.76
N MET A 109 -10.15 -18.95 8.07
CA MET A 109 -9.68 -19.09 9.46
C MET A 109 -9.84 -17.77 10.22
N VAL A 110 -9.29 -16.66 9.70
CA VAL A 110 -9.35 -15.36 10.36
C VAL A 110 -10.79 -14.91 10.55
N LEU A 111 -11.61 -14.91 9.49
CA LEU A 111 -13.01 -14.49 9.61
C LEU A 111 -13.81 -15.43 10.53
N GLY A 112 -13.59 -16.75 10.44
CA GLY A 112 -14.25 -17.73 11.30
C GLY A 112 -13.92 -17.52 12.78
N THR A 113 -12.65 -17.27 13.11
CA THR A 113 -12.23 -17.00 14.48
C THR A 113 -12.75 -15.65 14.98
N LEU A 114 -12.74 -14.59 14.17
CA LEU A 114 -13.34 -13.31 14.54
C LEU A 114 -14.83 -13.42 14.81
N ILE A 115 -15.58 -14.13 13.95
CA ILE A 115 -17.01 -14.36 14.16
C ILE A 115 -17.24 -15.06 15.50
N LEU A 116 -16.45 -16.08 15.83
CA LEU A 116 -16.54 -16.79 17.10
C LEU A 116 -16.24 -15.85 18.28
N VAL A 117 -15.11 -15.15 18.26
CA VAL A 117 -14.67 -14.26 19.35
C VAL A 117 -15.68 -13.14 19.58
N ILE A 118 -16.11 -12.48 18.50
CA ILE A 118 -17.14 -11.42 18.57
C ILE A 118 -18.45 -11.99 19.09
N SER A 119 -18.86 -13.18 18.65
CA SER A 119 -20.09 -13.82 19.12
C SER A 119 -20.05 -14.08 20.64
N ILE A 120 -18.93 -14.58 21.17
CA ILE A 120 -18.79 -14.81 22.61
C ILE A 120 -18.77 -13.48 23.37
N ALA A 121 -17.96 -12.52 22.94
CA ALA A 121 -17.84 -11.22 23.60
C ALA A 121 -19.13 -10.37 23.50
N SER A 122 -19.93 -10.56 22.45
CA SER A 122 -21.23 -9.86 22.29
C SER A 122 -22.26 -10.23 23.36
N GLN A 123 -22.06 -11.34 24.07
CA GLN A 123 -22.91 -11.73 25.19
C GLN A 123 -22.78 -10.77 26.38
N SER A 124 -21.60 -10.15 26.55
CA SER A 124 -21.32 -9.19 27.63
C SER A 124 -21.31 -7.74 27.15
N ILE A 125 -20.98 -7.48 25.88
CA ILE A 125 -20.95 -6.13 25.29
C ILE A 125 -21.91 -6.07 24.09
N PRO A 126 -23.11 -5.50 24.27
CA PRO A 126 -24.05 -5.30 23.17
C PRO A 126 -23.44 -4.42 22.08
N LYS A 127 -23.75 -4.72 20.81
CA LYS A 127 -23.29 -3.97 19.63
C LYS A 127 -21.77 -4.00 19.39
N LEU A 128 -21.08 -5.04 19.86
CA LEU A 128 -19.64 -5.23 19.60
C LEU A 128 -19.28 -5.18 18.11
N ILE A 129 -20.17 -5.69 17.25
CA ILE A 129 -20.00 -5.62 15.79
C ILE A 129 -19.92 -4.18 15.26
N ASP A 130 -20.67 -3.24 15.85
CA ASP A 130 -20.67 -1.84 15.42
C ASP A 130 -19.34 -1.15 15.78
N PHE A 131 -18.69 -1.59 16.88
CA PHE A 131 -17.36 -1.13 17.26
C PHE A 131 -16.31 -1.68 16.30
N TYR A 132 -16.38 -2.98 15.99
CA TYR A 132 -15.49 -3.62 15.02
C TYR A 132 -15.52 -2.93 13.65
N MET A 133 -16.71 -2.65 13.12
CA MET A 133 -16.87 -2.00 11.81
C MET A 133 -16.38 -0.55 11.76
N ARG A 134 -16.01 0.04 12.90
CA ARG A 134 -15.44 1.39 13.00
C ARG A 134 -13.93 1.38 13.22
N ASP A 135 -13.35 0.23 13.52
CA ASP A 135 -11.92 0.09 13.77
C ASP A 135 -11.13 0.11 12.46
N ILE A 136 -10.30 1.14 12.30
CA ILE A 136 -9.53 1.35 11.07
C ILE A 136 -8.44 0.28 10.89
N PRO A 137 -7.63 -0.09 11.92
CA PRO A 137 -6.67 -1.18 11.82
C PRO A 137 -7.29 -2.49 11.32
N SER A 138 -8.45 -2.88 11.88
CA SER A 138 -9.21 -4.05 11.40
C SER A 138 -9.64 -3.94 9.95
N LEU A 139 -10.21 -2.80 9.55
CA LEU A 139 -10.63 -2.60 8.16
C LEU A 139 -9.43 -2.69 7.20
N LEU A 140 -8.30 -2.08 7.54
CA LEU A 140 -7.09 -2.15 6.73
C LEU A 140 -6.57 -3.58 6.63
N TYR A 141 -6.51 -4.32 7.73
CA TYR A 141 -6.00 -5.69 7.73
C TYR A 141 -6.90 -6.66 6.95
N ILE A 142 -8.23 -6.59 7.12
CA ILE A 142 -9.16 -7.44 6.38
C ILE A 142 -9.11 -7.15 4.89
N TRP A 143 -9.09 -5.87 4.49
CA TRP A 143 -8.91 -5.54 3.08
C TRP A 143 -7.55 -5.99 2.56
N PHE A 144 -6.49 -5.91 3.37
CA PHE A 144 -5.16 -6.41 2.99
C PHE A 144 -5.17 -7.91 2.72
N LEU A 145 -5.82 -8.71 3.57
CA LEU A 145 -6.04 -10.15 3.33
C LEU A 145 -6.82 -10.40 2.04
N ILE A 146 -7.97 -9.72 1.86
CA ILE A 146 -8.84 -9.92 0.68
C ILE A 146 -8.10 -9.59 -0.61
N ILE A 147 -7.50 -8.39 -0.69
CA ILE A 147 -6.80 -7.93 -1.90
C ILE A 147 -5.59 -8.81 -2.20
N SER A 148 -4.84 -9.24 -1.19
CA SER A 148 -3.69 -10.15 -1.39
C SER A 148 -4.12 -11.53 -1.89
N GLY A 149 -5.29 -12.03 -1.46
CA GLY A 149 -5.88 -13.25 -1.99
C GLY A 149 -6.39 -13.08 -3.44
N VAL A 150 -7.04 -11.96 -3.75
CA VAL A 150 -7.44 -11.63 -5.12
C VAL A 150 -6.23 -11.49 -6.05
N HIS A 151 -5.14 -10.89 -5.56
CA HIS A 151 -3.88 -10.81 -6.27
C HIS A 151 -3.34 -12.20 -6.63
N ALA A 152 -3.41 -13.17 -5.71
CA ALA A 152 -3.03 -14.56 -5.97
C ALA A 152 -3.91 -15.21 -7.06
N LEU A 153 -5.23 -14.96 -7.05
CA LEU A 153 -6.15 -15.44 -8.07
C LEU A 153 -5.81 -14.88 -9.46
N ILE A 154 -5.51 -13.59 -9.56
CA ILE A 154 -5.14 -12.95 -10.82
C ILE A 154 -3.85 -13.56 -11.36
N ILE A 155 -2.83 -13.75 -10.50
CA ILE A 155 -1.57 -14.39 -10.90
C ILE A 155 -1.81 -15.81 -11.42
N LYS A 156 -2.66 -16.60 -10.76
CA LYS A 156 -3.00 -17.95 -11.21
C LYS A 156 -3.63 -17.92 -12.61
N ILE A 157 -4.62 -17.05 -12.82
CA ILE A 157 -5.28 -16.89 -14.13
C ILE A 157 -4.25 -16.50 -15.21
N TYR A 158 -3.35 -15.57 -14.89
CA TYR A 158 -2.27 -15.18 -15.81
C TYR A 158 -1.33 -16.34 -16.15
N GLY A 159 -0.98 -17.17 -15.17
CA GLY A 159 -0.21 -18.39 -15.38
C GLY A 159 -0.94 -19.40 -16.29
N GLU A 160 -2.24 -19.59 -16.11
CA GLU A 160 -3.06 -20.51 -16.91
C GLU A 160 -3.17 -20.08 -18.39
N ILE A 161 -3.14 -18.78 -18.69
CA ILE A 161 -3.14 -18.26 -20.06
C ILE A 161 -1.72 -18.07 -20.65
N GLY A 162 -0.68 -18.54 -19.97
CA GLY A 162 0.72 -18.47 -20.42
C GLY A 162 1.43 -17.14 -20.20
N LEU A 163 0.81 -16.18 -19.48
CA LEU A 163 1.43 -14.91 -19.07
C LEU A 163 2.11 -15.05 -17.71
N VAL A 164 3.18 -15.83 -17.66
CA VAL A 164 3.90 -16.11 -16.41
C VAL A 164 4.61 -14.84 -15.91
N ARG A 165 4.16 -14.32 -14.76
CA ARG A 165 4.84 -13.23 -14.01
C ARG A 165 5.54 -13.80 -12.78
N GLU A 166 6.79 -14.24 -12.94
CA GLU A 166 7.60 -14.80 -11.85
C GLU A 166 7.73 -13.88 -10.62
N PRO A 167 8.00 -12.56 -10.77
CA PRO A 167 8.16 -11.67 -9.63
C PRO A 167 6.90 -11.61 -8.76
N SER A 168 5.72 -11.49 -9.38
CA SER A 168 4.44 -11.42 -8.67
C SER A 168 4.08 -12.71 -7.94
N ARG A 169 4.45 -13.88 -8.51
CA ARG A 169 4.26 -15.19 -7.86
C ARG A 169 5.05 -15.28 -6.57
N ILE A 170 6.33 -14.91 -6.62
CA ILE A 170 7.21 -14.87 -5.46
C ILE A 170 6.73 -13.83 -4.45
N PHE A 171 6.43 -12.62 -4.91
CA PHE A 171 5.93 -11.55 -4.04
C PHE A 171 4.71 -12.00 -3.23
N ASN A 172 3.73 -12.61 -3.91
CA ASN A 172 2.52 -13.05 -3.23
C ASN A 172 2.77 -14.21 -2.27
N THR A 173 3.47 -15.26 -2.73
CA THR A 173 3.60 -16.51 -1.95
C THR A 173 4.63 -16.43 -0.85
N HIS A 174 5.75 -15.73 -1.07
CA HIS A 174 6.85 -15.68 -0.09
C HIS A 174 6.73 -14.47 0.85
N PHE A 175 6.19 -13.34 0.37
CA PHE A 175 6.10 -12.13 1.18
C PHE A 175 4.69 -11.89 1.70
N LEU A 176 3.71 -11.63 0.82
CA LEU A 176 2.36 -11.26 1.27
C LEU A 176 1.74 -12.35 2.14
N LEU A 177 1.80 -13.61 1.70
CA LEU A 177 1.21 -14.73 2.42
C LEU A 177 1.90 -14.96 3.77
N THR A 178 3.23 -14.93 3.80
CA THR A 178 4.02 -15.09 5.04
C THR A 178 3.71 -13.99 6.04
N ILE A 179 3.77 -12.73 5.62
CA ILE A 179 3.49 -11.56 6.46
C ILE A 179 2.06 -11.63 7.00
N CYS A 180 1.08 -11.93 6.14
CA CYS A 180 -0.32 -12.04 6.55
C CYS A 180 -0.54 -13.17 7.56
N THR A 181 0.10 -14.31 7.36
CA THR A 181 0.01 -15.46 8.26
C THR A 181 0.61 -15.14 9.64
N ILE A 182 1.77 -14.47 9.68
CA ILE A 182 2.41 -14.05 10.93
C ILE A 182 1.54 -13.04 11.69
N ILE A 183 0.93 -12.09 10.97
CA ILE A 183 0.09 -11.04 11.58
C ILE A 183 -1.30 -11.56 11.97
N ALA A 184 -1.79 -12.64 11.35
CA ALA A 184 -3.14 -13.17 11.59
C ALA A 184 -3.42 -13.47 13.06
N PHE A 185 -2.48 -14.13 13.75
CA PHE A 185 -2.67 -14.46 15.15
C PHE A 185 -2.66 -13.21 16.05
N PRO A 186 -1.64 -12.34 16.04
CA PRO A 186 -1.69 -11.06 16.77
C PRO A 186 -2.95 -10.23 16.51
N TYR A 187 -3.42 -10.20 15.26
CA TYR A 187 -4.63 -9.47 14.89
C TYR A 187 -5.89 -10.04 15.54
N VAL A 188 -6.05 -11.36 15.55
CA VAL A 188 -7.21 -11.99 16.20
C VAL A 188 -7.26 -11.67 17.69
N PHE A 189 -6.12 -11.61 18.37
CA PHE A 189 -6.04 -11.26 19.80
C PHE A 189 -6.13 -9.76 20.09
N TYR A 190 -5.88 -8.92 19.08
CA TYR A 190 -6.03 -7.48 19.19
C TYR A 190 -7.50 -7.06 19.34
N ILE A 191 -8.42 -7.84 18.77
CA ILE A 191 -9.89 -7.63 18.81
C ILE A 191 -10.49 -8.21 20.09
#